data_AF-A0A068Z0Z4-F1
#
_entry.id   AF-A0A068Z0Z4-F1
#
_cell.length_a   1.000
_cell.length_b   1.000
_cell.length_c   1.000
_cell.angle_alpha   90.00
_cell.angle_beta   90.00
_cell.angle_gamma   90.00
#
_symmetry.space_group_name_H-M   'P 1'
#
loop_
_entity.id
_entity.type
_entity.pdbx_description
1 polymer ?
#
loop_
_entity_poly.entity_id
_entity_poly.type
_entity_poly.pdbx_seq_one_letter_code
_entity_poly.pdbx_strand_id
1 'polypeptide(L)' 'MAVMGAGQEPFREWLEPLRAAGMKTHLIGGAGETGEFDAKQANDQGTRLAAGL' A
#
# COMPACT_ATOMS: atom_id res chain seq x y z
N MET A 1 -15.21 27.92 6.54
CA MET A 1 -14.17 26.95 6.11
C MET A 1 -14.67 25.56 6.47
N ALA A 2 -14.81 24.67 5.49
CA ALA A 2 -15.19 23.28 5.73
C ALA A 2 -13.99 22.38 5.41
N VAL A 3 -13.76 21.38 6.27
CA VAL A 3 -12.75 20.33 6.06
C VAL A 3 -13.50 19.06 5.71
N MET A 4 -13.21 18.45 4.56
CA MET A 4 -13.84 17.20 4.13
C MET A 4 -12.88 16.04 4.34
N GLY A 5 -13.28 15.05 5.14
CA GLY A 5 -12.61 13.76 5.27
C GLY A 5 -13.32 12.70 4.42
N ALA A 6 -13.06 12.67 3.12
CA ALA A 6 -13.75 11.80 2.16
C ALA A 6 -13.14 10.38 2.03
N GLY A 7 -12.40 9.93 3.05
CA GLY A 7 -11.69 8.65 3.04
C GLY A 7 -10.37 8.68 2.26
N GLN A 8 -9.85 7.49 1.94
CA GLN A 8 -8.58 7.29 1.25
C GLN A 8 -8.74 6.35 0.05
N GLU A 9 -7.97 6.63 -1.01
CA GLU A 9 -7.86 5.77 -2.19
C GLU A 9 -6.41 5.23 -2.31
N PRO A 10 -6.22 3.96 -2.71
CA PRO A 10 -4.89 3.39 -2.90
C PRO A 10 -4.12 4.06 -4.04
N PHE A 11 -2.87 4.40 -3.79
CA PHE A 11 -1.96 4.87 -4.83
C PHE A 11 -1.11 3.72 -5.39
N ARG A 12 -1.30 3.39 -6.68
CA ARG A 12 -0.68 2.21 -7.33
C ARG A 12 -0.02 2.48 -8.68
N GLU A 13 0.22 3.74 -9.06
CA GLU A 13 0.69 4.12 -10.40
C GLU A 13 1.97 3.38 -10.86
N TRP A 14 2.82 2.99 -9.91
CA TRP A 14 4.09 2.31 -10.19
C TRP A 14 3.98 0.79 -10.29
N LEU A 15 2.86 0.19 -9.88
CA LEU A 15 2.73 -1.27 -9.82
C LEU A 15 2.95 -1.93 -11.19
N GLU A 16 2.21 -1.47 -12.20
CA GLU A 16 2.30 -2.04 -13.55
C GLU A 16 3.63 -1.70 -14.25
N PRO A 17 4.16 -0.47 -14.20
CA PRO A 17 5.49 -0.17 -14.71
C PRO A 17 6.60 -1.06 -14.12
N LEU A 18 6.59 -1.27 -12.79
CA LEU A 18 7.61 -2.08 -12.13
C LEU A 18 7.46 -3.57 -12.48
N ARG A 19 6.23 -4.08 -12.58
CA ARG A 19 5.94 -5.45 -13.06
C ARG A 19 6.40 -5.64 -14.50
N ALA A 20 6.10 -4.70 -15.39
CA ALA A 20 6.50 -4.75 -16.80
C ALA A 20 8.03 -4.73 -16.97
N ALA A 21 8.75 -4.07 -16.06
CA ALA A 21 10.21 -4.09 -16.01
C ALA A 21 10.80 -5.40 -15.43
N GLY A 22 9.97 -6.39 -15.08
CA GLY A 22 10.40 -7.67 -14.53
C GLY A 22 10.86 -7.60 -13.06
N MET A 23 10.55 -6.50 -12.36
CA MET A 23 10.92 -6.36 -10.95
C MET A 23 9.92 -7.08 -10.05
N LYS A 24 10.44 -7.88 -9.11
CA LYS A 24 9.65 -8.48 -8.04
C LYS A 24 9.08 -7.36 -7.17
N THR A 25 7.76 -7.22 -7.18
CA THR A 25 7.04 -6.13 -6.53
C THR A 25 5.96 -6.67 -5.59
N HIS A 26 5.77 -5.98 -4.48
CA HIS A 26 4.80 -6.32 -3.44
C HIS A 26 3.99 -5.07 -3.08
N LEU A 27 2.67 -5.23 -2.94
CA LEU A 27 1.81 -4.20 -2.37
C LEU A 27 1.69 -4.45 -0.86
N ILE A 28 1.93 -3.43 -0.06
CA ILE A 28 1.69 -3.41 1.38
C ILE A 28 1.07 -2.06 1.75
N GLY A 29 0.52 -1.96 2.95
CA GLY A 29 -0.04 -0.70 3.42
C GLY A 29 -1.33 -0.31 2.70
N GLY A 30 -1.62 0.99 2.70
CA GLY A 30 -2.76 1.58 1.96
C GLY A 30 -2.64 1.47 0.44
N ALA A 31 -1.50 1.03 -0.10
CA ALA A 31 -1.39 0.65 -1.50
C ALA A 31 -1.98 -0.75 -1.77
N GLY A 32 -2.01 -1.64 -0.77
CA GLY A 32 -2.61 -2.99 -0.88
C GLY A 32 -4.10 -3.03 -0.51
N GLU A 33 -4.48 -2.35 0.57
CA GLU A 33 -5.85 -2.31 1.10
C GLU A 33 -6.48 -0.91 0.98
N THR A 34 -7.80 -0.85 0.87
CA THR A 34 -8.61 0.38 0.78
C THR A 34 -9.37 0.62 2.10
N GLY A 35 -9.61 1.87 2.49
CA GLY A 35 -10.51 2.23 3.60
C GLY A 35 -9.81 2.88 4.80
N GLU A 36 -10.34 2.67 6.03
CA GLU A 36 -9.68 3.07 7.29
C GLU A 36 -8.50 2.14 7.59
N PHE A 37 -7.45 2.30 6.79
CA PHE A 37 -6.21 1.56 6.96
C PHE A 37 -5.30 2.29 7.94
N ASP A 38 -4.76 1.58 8.95
CA ASP A 38 -3.91 2.18 9.98
C ASP A 38 -2.40 1.88 9.80
N ALA A 39 -1.57 2.70 10.44
CA ALA A 39 -0.11 2.58 10.36
C ALA A 39 0.44 1.28 10.98
N LYS A 40 -0.25 0.69 11.96
CA LYS A 40 0.18 -0.54 12.62
C LYS A 40 0.02 -1.72 11.66
N GLN A 41 -1.11 -1.80 10.97
CA GLN A 41 -1.34 -2.80 9.92
C GLN A 41 -0.30 -2.68 8.81
N ALA A 42 0.06 -1.46 8.40
CA ALA A 42 1.12 -1.22 7.41
C ALA A 42 2.46 -1.83 7.83
N ASN A 43 2.85 -1.56 9.07
CA ASN A 43 4.11 -2.04 9.64
C ASN A 43 4.11 -3.55 9.81
N ASP A 44 3.00 -4.14 10.24
CA ASP A 44 2.86 -5.58 10.41
C ASP A 44 2.97 -6.30 9.06
N GLN A 45 2.32 -5.78 8.01
CA GLN A 45 2.42 -6.32 6.64
C GLN A 45 3.86 -6.24 6.11
N GLY A 46 4.50 -5.07 6.24
CA GLY A 46 5.89 -4.88 5.82
C GLY A 46 6.86 -5.80 6.57
N THR A 47 6.67 -5.95 7.88
CA THR A 47 7.50 -6.82 8.73
C THR A 47 7.37 -8.28 8.35
N ARG A 48 6.14 -8.77 8.17
CA ARG A 48 5.89 -10.17 7.74
C ARG A 48 6.43 -10.45 6.34
N LEU A 49 6.26 -9.50 5.42
CA LEU A 49 6.82 -9.59 4.08
C LEU A 49 8.35 -9.70 4.14
N ALA A 50 9.01 -8.80 4.87
CA ALA A 50 10.47 -8.82 5.00
C ALA A 50 11.00 -10.11 5.66
N ALA A 51 10.28 -10.65 6.66
CA ALA A 51 10.66 -11.88 7.33
C ALA A 51 10.50 -13.14 6.45
N GLY A 52 9.65 -13.09 5.42
CA GLY A 52 9.40 -14.20 4.49
C GLY A 52 10.14 -14.12 3.15
N LEU A 53 10.95 -13.08 2.94
CA LEU A 53 11.80 -12.89 1.76
C LEU A 53 13.18 -13.52 1.95
#